data_AF-A0A382NF37-F1
#
_entry.id   AF-A0A382NF37-F1
#
_cell.length_a   1.000
_cell.length_b   1.000
_cell.length_c   1.000
_cell.angle_alpha   90.00
_cell.angle_beta   90.00
_cell.angle_gamma   90.00
#
_symmetry.space_group_name_H-M   'P 1'
#
loop_
_entity.id
_entity.type
_entity.pdbx_description
1 polymer ?
#
loop_
_entity_poly.entity_id
_entity_poly.type
_entity_poly.pdbx_seq_one_letter_code
_entity_poly.pdbx_strand_id
1 'polypeptide(L)'
;VKIGVWQAGGFPMEFPVMSLGEYNMKPTTMLYRNLLSMDVEESITANPLDGVVLLGGCDKTTPALLMGAASADIPAILVTGGPQLKGNWKGEELGSCTDCRRYEVELRAGTIDEDDWAELQSCIVRSNGHCMTMGTASTMGTMGEA
;
A
#
# COMPACT_ATOMS: atom_id res chain seq x y z
N VAL A 1 6.19 13.15 -9.27
CA VAL A 1 6.53 12.37 -10.49
C VAL A 1 6.40 13.18 -11.77
N LYS A 2 5.19 13.54 -12.24
CA LYS A 2 4.98 14.25 -13.53
C LYS A 2 5.90 15.47 -13.74
N ILE A 3 6.02 16.34 -12.74
CA ILE A 3 6.90 17.52 -12.79
C ILE A 3 8.36 17.13 -13.04
N GLY A 4 8.85 16.08 -12.37
CA GLY A 4 10.22 15.58 -12.57
C GLY A 4 10.46 15.01 -13.96
N VAL A 5 9.46 14.32 -14.53
CA VAL A 5 9.53 13.83 -15.92
C VAL A 5 9.60 15.00 -16.91
N TRP A 6 8.75 16.03 -16.73
CA TRP A 6 8.80 17.25 -17.55
C TRP A 6 10.14 17.97 -17.45
N GLN A 7 10.70 18.09 -16.23
CA GLN A 7 12.02 18.70 -16.00
C GLN A 7 13.16 17.94 -16.69
N ALA A 8 13.04 16.62 -16.80
CA ALA A 8 13.99 15.77 -17.51
C ALA A 8 13.75 15.72 -19.04
N GLY A 9 12.76 16.44 -19.57
CA GLY A 9 12.44 16.49 -21.00
C GLY A 9 11.61 15.31 -21.52
N GLY A 10 11.01 14.50 -20.64
CA GLY A 10 10.13 13.39 -21.02
C GLY A 10 8.65 13.80 -21.17
N PHE A 11 7.82 12.87 -21.64
CA PHE A 11 6.37 13.05 -21.79
C PHE A 11 5.60 12.16 -20.80
N PRO A 12 5.15 12.68 -19.64
CA PRO A 12 4.49 11.86 -18.64
C PRO A 12 3.03 11.56 -19.00
N MET A 13 2.69 10.28 -19.12
CA MET A 13 1.31 9.79 -19.21
C MET A 13 0.95 9.00 -17.96
N GLU A 14 -0.16 9.34 -17.33
CA GLU A 14 -0.69 8.62 -16.16
C GLU A 14 -1.86 7.76 -16.60
N PHE A 15 -1.79 6.48 -16.25
CA PHE A 15 -2.88 5.54 -16.44
C PHE A 15 -3.07 4.74 -15.14
N PRO A 16 -4.32 4.48 -14.72
CA PRO A 16 -4.60 3.67 -13.55
C PRO A 16 -4.49 2.19 -13.88
N VAL A 17 -4.07 1.41 -12.88
CA VAL A 17 -4.20 -0.06 -12.83
C VAL A 17 -5.07 -0.43 -11.63
N MET A 18 -5.48 -1.69 -11.52
CA MET A 18 -6.28 -2.17 -10.39
C MET A 18 -5.60 -1.83 -9.05
N SER A 19 -6.33 -1.21 -8.11
CA SER A 19 -5.79 -0.91 -6.79
C SER A 19 -6.28 -1.91 -5.75
N LEU A 20 -5.35 -2.53 -5.02
CA LEU A 20 -5.66 -3.59 -4.05
C LEU A 20 -5.69 -3.01 -2.63
N GLY A 21 -6.89 -2.63 -2.17
CA GLY A 21 -7.11 -2.22 -0.78
C GLY A 21 -7.25 -3.44 0.14
N GLU A 22 -6.17 -3.81 0.85
CA GLU A 22 -6.09 -4.99 1.74
C GLU A 22 -7.30 -5.11 2.67
N TYR A 23 -7.71 -3.99 3.25
CA TYR A 23 -8.83 -3.92 4.20
C TYR A 23 -10.21 -4.08 3.55
N ASN A 24 -10.36 -3.66 2.29
CA ASN A 24 -11.67 -3.54 1.62
C ASN A 24 -12.06 -4.79 0.82
N MET A 25 -11.07 -5.50 0.26
CA MET A 25 -11.33 -6.57 -0.70
C MET A 25 -11.57 -7.92 -0.02
N LYS A 26 -12.54 -8.67 -0.55
CA LYS A 26 -12.91 -10.02 -0.09
C LYS A 26 -12.77 -11.03 -1.24
N PRO A 27 -12.43 -12.31 -0.96
CA PRO A 27 -12.12 -12.87 0.36
C PRO A 27 -10.72 -12.49 0.87
N THR A 28 -9.78 -12.15 -0.02
CA THR A 28 -8.47 -11.56 0.30
C THR A 28 -7.88 -10.92 -0.97
N THR A 29 -7.14 -9.83 -0.83
CA THR A 29 -6.38 -9.20 -1.93
C THR A 29 -5.32 -10.11 -2.55
N MET A 30 -4.87 -11.15 -1.83
CA MET A 30 -3.85 -12.05 -2.35
C MET A 30 -4.32 -12.76 -3.63
N LEU A 31 -5.62 -13.08 -3.74
CA LEU A 31 -6.20 -13.66 -4.95
C LEU A 31 -6.09 -12.72 -6.17
N TYR A 32 -6.13 -11.41 -5.92
CA TYR A 32 -6.10 -10.38 -6.95
C TYR A 32 -4.69 -9.88 -7.25
N ARG A 33 -3.66 -10.30 -6.50
CA ARG A 33 -2.26 -9.91 -6.76
C ARG A 33 -1.83 -10.29 -8.19
N ASN A 34 -2.12 -11.52 -8.61
CA ASN A 34 -1.77 -11.99 -9.95
C ASN A 34 -2.59 -11.27 -11.03
N LEU A 35 -3.84 -10.93 -10.73
CA LEU A 35 -4.69 -10.17 -11.63
C LEU A 35 -4.12 -8.75 -11.86
N LEU A 36 -3.71 -8.06 -10.79
CA LEU A 36 -3.03 -6.78 -10.90
C LEU A 36 -1.70 -6.92 -11.67
N SER A 37 -0.94 -7.99 -11.44
CA SER A 37 0.30 -8.21 -12.20
C SER A 37 0.04 -8.31 -13.71
N MET A 38 -0.98 -9.06 -14.11
CA MET A 38 -1.39 -9.18 -15.52
C MET A 38 -1.92 -7.84 -16.07
N ASP A 39 -2.72 -7.12 -15.29
CA ASP A 39 -3.23 -5.78 -15.65
C ASP A 39 -2.09 -4.80 -15.91
N VAL A 40 -1.04 -4.82 -15.07
CA VAL A 40 0.16 -3.99 -15.24
C VAL A 40 0.94 -4.40 -16.47
N GLU A 41 1.22 -5.69 -16.65
CA GLU A 41 1.96 -6.21 -17.80
C GLU A 41 1.30 -5.80 -19.12
N GLU A 42 -0.01 -6.07 -19.27
CA GLU A 42 -0.76 -5.75 -20.48
C GLU A 42 -0.91 -4.24 -20.68
N SER A 43 -1.12 -3.47 -19.60
CA SER A 43 -1.17 -2.01 -19.70
C SER A 43 0.14 -1.43 -20.21
N ILE A 44 1.27 -2.06 -19.89
CA ILE A 44 2.58 -1.63 -20.36
C ILE A 44 2.81 -2.04 -21.80
N THR A 45 2.67 -3.32 -22.12
CA THR A 45 3.02 -3.87 -23.44
C THR A 45 2.07 -3.43 -24.55
N ALA A 46 0.79 -3.17 -24.22
CA ALA A 46 -0.20 -2.72 -25.20
C ALA A 46 -0.10 -1.23 -25.55
N ASN A 47 0.70 -0.44 -24.82
CA ASN A 47 0.83 1.00 -25.00
C ASN A 47 2.26 1.39 -25.39
N PRO A 48 2.45 2.50 -26.13
CA PRO A 48 3.78 2.96 -26.52
C PRO A 48 4.48 3.66 -25.34
N LEU A 49 4.93 2.90 -24.35
CA LEU A 49 5.62 3.38 -23.15
C LEU A 49 7.10 2.97 -23.19
N ASP A 50 8.00 3.94 -23.10
CA ASP A 50 9.46 3.71 -23.07
C ASP A 50 10.00 3.40 -21.66
N GLY A 51 9.19 3.64 -20.62
CA GLY A 51 9.55 3.42 -19.23
C GLY A 51 8.39 3.72 -18.29
N VAL A 52 8.43 3.18 -17.07
CA VAL A 52 7.33 3.30 -16.10
C VAL A 52 7.80 3.68 -14.69
N VAL A 53 6.95 4.46 -14.01
CA VAL A 53 7.09 4.76 -12.60
C VAL A 53 5.97 4.04 -11.86
N LEU A 54 6.34 3.09 -11.01
CA LEU A 54 5.41 2.24 -10.28
C LEU A 54 5.07 2.90 -8.94
N LEU A 55 3.82 3.32 -8.76
CA LEU A 55 3.34 3.92 -7.51
C LEU A 55 2.75 2.83 -6.60
N GLY A 56 3.59 2.27 -5.73
CA GLY A 56 3.22 1.19 -4.80
C GLY A 56 2.97 1.67 -3.37
N GLY A 57 2.20 0.91 -2.59
CA GLY A 57 1.98 1.24 -1.18
C GLY A 57 1.35 0.10 -0.38
N CYS A 58 0.07 -0.19 -0.61
CA CYS A 58 -0.65 -1.23 0.13
C CYS A 58 -0.06 -2.64 -0.15
N ASP A 59 -0.13 -3.54 0.83
CA ASP A 59 0.48 -4.88 0.86
C ASP A 59 0.81 -5.54 -0.49
N LYS A 60 -0.22 -5.76 -1.33
CA LYS A 60 -0.07 -6.53 -2.58
C LYS A 60 0.28 -5.68 -3.80
N THR A 61 0.18 -4.35 -3.70
CA THR A 61 0.44 -3.44 -4.82
C THR A 61 1.90 -3.47 -5.24
N THR A 62 2.84 -3.34 -4.30
CA THR A 62 4.28 -3.38 -4.58
C THR A 62 4.72 -4.63 -5.33
N PRO A 63 4.49 -5.87 -4.84
CA PRO A 63 4.90 -7.05 -5.59
C PRO A 63 4.18 -7.20 -6.92
N ALA A 64 2.88 -6.87 -7.02
CA ALA A 64 2.15 -7.02 -8.27
C ALA A 64 2.64 -6.05 -9.38
N LEU A 65 2.91 -4.80 -9.01
CA LEU A 65 3.50 -3.80 -9.91
C LEU A 65 4.89 -4.25 -10.41
N LEU A 66 5.74 -4.73 -9.48
CA LEU A 66 7.08 -5.21 -9.83
C LEU A 66 7.02 -6.45 -10.72
N MET A 67 6.12 -7.40 -10.46
CA MET A 67 5.93 -8.59 -11.29
C MET A 67 5.50 -8.22 -12.71
N GLY A 68 4.47 -7.37 -12.87
CA GLY A 68 3.99 -6.97 -14.19
C GLY A 68 5.01 -6.16 -14.98
N ALA A 69 5.73 -5.24 -14.32
CA ALA A 69 6.81 -4.49 -14.96
C ALA A 69 8.00 -5.38 -15.35
N ALA A 70 8.33 -6.38 -14.53
CA ALA A 70 9.38 -7.34 -14.85
C ALA A 70 9.02 -8.23 -16.04
N SER A 71 7.75 -8.64 -16.18
CA SER A 71 7.29 -9.37 -17.37
C SER A 71 7.34 -8.51 -18.65
N ALA A 72 7.01 -7.22 -18.54
CA ALA A 72 7.03 -6.30 -19.69
C ALA A 72 8.46 -5.89 -20.12
N ASP A 73 9.45 -6.05 -19.24
CA ASP A 73 10.88 -5.85 -19.51
C ASP A 73 11.26 -4.48 -20.10
N ILE A 74 10.67 -3.42 -19.55
CA ILE A 74 11.05 -2.02 -19.85
C ILE A 74 11.62 -1.32 -18.61
N PRO A 75 12.37 -0.21 -18.76
CA PRO A 75 12.88 0.56 -17.64
C PRO A 75 11.78 0.94 -16.63
N ALA A 76 11.90 0.45 -15.40
CA ALA A 76 10.91 0.65 -14.34
C ALA A 76 11.57 1.15 -13.05
N ILE A 77 10.87 2.03 -12.32
CA ILE A 77 11.29 2.49 -10.99
C ILE A 77 10.11 2.51 -10.02
N LEU A 78 10.32 1.96 -8.82
CA LEU A 78 9.33 1.94 -7.75
C LEU A 78 9.39 3.24 -6.94
N VAL A 79 8.23 3.83 -6.66
CA VAL A 79 8.06 4.91 -5.68
C VAL A 79 7.05 4.43 -4.65
N THR A 80 7.48 4.32 -3.40
CA THR A 80 6.64 3.89 -2.28
C THR A 80 5.84 5.07 -1.74
N GLY A 81 4.57 4.83 -1.38
CA GLY A 81 3.70 5.85 -0.79
C GLY A 81 4.08 6.24 0.65
N GLY A 82 4.73 5.33 1.37
CA GLY A 82 5.21 5.54 2.74
C GLY A 82 4.19 5.17 3.84
N PRO A 83 4.68 4.93 5.06
CA PRO A 83 3.85 4.55 6.19
C PRO A 83 3.07 5.74 6.75
N GLN A 84 1.97 5.42 7.43
CA GLN A 84 1.24 6.37 8.25
C GLN A 84 2.09 6.85 9.44
N LEU A 85 1.72 7.98 10.02
CA LEU A 85 2.29 8.45 11.28
C LEU A 85 1.81 7.55 12.43
N LYS A 86 2.67 7.37 13.46
CA LYS A 86 2.34 6.58 14.66
C LYS A 86 1.00 6.99 15.29
N GLY A 87 0.15 6.05 15.69
CA GLY A 87 -1.08 6.36 16.41
C GLY A 87 -0.78 6.69 17.88
N ASN A 88 -1.70 7.37 18.56
CA ASN A 88 -1.61 7.55 20.01
C ASN A 88 -3.01 7.53 20.62
N TRP A 89 -3.20 6.76 21.67
CA TRP A 89 -4.45 6.73 22.43
C TRP A 89 -4.13 6.63 23.92
N LYS A 90 -4.72 7.53 24.72
CA LYS A 90 -4.51 7.61 26.19
C LYS A 90 -3.02 7.62 26.61
N GLY A 91 -2.15 8.22 25.80
CA GLY A 91 -0.71 8.31 26.05
C GLY A 91 0.11 7.10 25.60
N GLU A 92 -0.53 6.04 25.10
CA GLU A 92 0.13 4.87 24.53
C GLU A 92 0.34 5.05 23.03
N GLU A 93 1.50 4.65 22.52
CA GLU A 93 1.78 4.60 21.09
C GLU A 93 1.11 3.38 20.46
N LEU A 94 0.41 3.60 19.35
CA LEU A 94 -0.31 2.55 18.63
C LEU A 94 0.34 2.26 17.27
N GLY A 95 0.40 0.98 16.92
CA GLY A 95 0.73 0.45 15.61
C GLY A 95 -0.49 -0.13 14.90
N SER A 96 -0.70 0.31 13.65
CA SER A 96 -1.74 -0.24 12.77
C SER A 96 -1.62 -1.77 12.65
N CYS A 97 -2.76 -2.45 12.59
CA CYS A 97 -2.91 -3.91 12.55
C CYS A 97 -2.57 -4.61 13.87
N THR A 98 -1.41 -4.37 14.47
CA THR A 98 -1.01 -5.03 15.73
C THR A 98 -1.97 -4.66 16.85
N ASP A 99 -2.14 -3.37 17.10
CA ASP A 99 -3.00 -2.91 18.20
C ASP A 99 -4.48 -3.00 17.84
N CYS A 100 -4.84 -2.89 16.55
CA CYS A 100 -6.21 -3.18 16.11
C CYS A 100 -6.66 -4.57 16.57
N ARG A 101 -5.78 -5.59 16.44
CA ARG A 101 -6.08 -6.96 16.87
C ARG A 101 -6.02 -7.11 18.40
N ARG A 102 -5.07 -6.45 19.06
CA ARG A 102 -4.95 -6.46 20.53
C ARG A 102 -6.24 -5.94 21.17
N TYR A 103 -6.68 -4.75 20.77
CA TYR A 103 -7.87 -4.14 21.36
C TYR A 103 -9.18 -4.77 20.91
N GLU A 104 -9.23 -5.42 19.75
CA GLU A 104 -10.38 -6.27 19.40
C GLU A 104 -10.54 -7.43 20.40
N VAL A 105 -9.43 -8.03 20.84
CA VAL A 105 -9.44 -9.08 21.87
C VAL A 105 -9.83 -8.52 23.24
N GLU A 106 -9.33 -7.34 23.60
CA GLU A 106 -9.68 -6.67 24.86
C GLU A 106 -11.16 -6.28 24.93
N LEU A 107 -11.74 -5.79 23.82
CA LEU A 107 -13.18 -5.51 23.73
C LEU A 107 -13.99 -6.78 23.96
N ARG A 108 -13.60 -7.90 23.32
CA ARG A 108 -14.26 -9.21 23.51
C ARG A 108 -14.08 -9.76 24.93
N ALA A 109 -12.98 -9.41 25.60
CA ALA A 109 -12.73 -9.77 26.98
C ALA A 109 -13.48 -8.86 27.98
N GLY A 110 -14.06 -7.75 27.52
CA GLY A 110 -14.74 -6.75 28.34
C GLY A 110 -13.79 -5.90 29.17
N THR A 111 -12.51 -5.80 28.78
CA THR A 111 -11.52 -4.93 29.45
C THR A 111 -11.55 -3.49 28.94
N ILE A 112 -12.11 -3.28 27.75
CA ILE A 112 -12.51 -1.96 27.22
C ILE A 112 -13.99 -2.01 26.83
N ASP A 113 -14.64 -0.84 26.74
CA ASP A 113 -16.02 -0.71 26.27
C ASP A 113 -16.09 -0.30 24.79
N GLU A 114 -17.32 -0.20 24.26
CA GLU A 114 -17.53 0.19 22.86
C GLU A 114 -17.14 1.65 22.58
N ASP A 115 -17.21 2.53 23.58
CA ASP A 115 -16.84 3.95 23.46
C ASP A 115 -15.32 4.09 23.35
N ASP A 116 -14.57 3.37 24.20
CA ASP A 116 -13.11 3.24 24.12
C ASP A 116 -12.67 2.67 22.76
N TRP A 117 -13.37 1.66 22.25
CA TRP A 117 -13.10 1.09 20.94
C TRP A 117 -13.33 2.09 19.80
N ALA A 118 -14.43 2.86 19.84
CA ALA A 118 -14.73 3.87 18.84
C ALA A 118 -13.69 5.00 18.85
N GLU A 119 -13.28 5.45 20.03
CA GLU A 119 -12.21 6.46 20.18
C GLU A 119 -10.89 5.93 19.60
N LEU A 120 -10.51 4.69 19.93
CA LEU A 120 -9.28 4.07 19.46
C LEU A 120 -9.20 3.97 17.94
N GLN A 121 -10.31 3.59 17.28
CA GLN A 121 -10.36 3.49 15.82
C GLN A 121 -10.06 4.82 15.14
N SER A 122 -10.50 5.94 15.72
CA SER A 122 -10.21 7.27 15.20
C SER A 122 -8.75 7.71 15.42
N CYS A 123 -8.10 7.15 16.45
CA CYS A 123 -6.73 7.50 16.82
C CYS A 123 -5.67 6.71 16.04
N ILE A 124 -5.97 5.48 15.63
CA ILE A 124 -4.97 4.57 15.05
C ILE A 124 -4.64 4.89 13.59
N VAL A 125 -5.62 5.34 12.79
CA VAL A 125 -5.43 5.78 11.40
C VAL A 125 -5.60 7.29 11.30
N ARG A 126 -4.52 8.05 11.49
CA ARG A 126 -4.57 9.52 11.58
C ARG A 126 -3.80 10.28 10.50
N SER A 127 -3.24 9.59 9.51
CA SER A 127 -2.61 10.21 8.34
C SER A 127 -2.76 9.32 7.11
N ASN A 128 -2.51 9.89 5.93
CA ASN A 128 -2.38 9.10 4.71
C ASN A 128 -1.10 8.24 4.77
N GLY A 129 -1.15 7.05 4.17
CA GLY A 129 -0.05 6.08 4.13
C GLY A 129 -0.54 4.65 4.31
N HIS A 130 0.38 3.69 4.20
CA HIS A 130 0.12 2.29 4.55
C HIS A 130 0.39 2.01 6.03
N CYS A 131 0.13 0.78 6.49
CA CYS A 131 0.38 0.34 7.86
C CYS A 131 1.78 0.76 8.35
N MET A 132 1.86 1.41 9.51
CA MET A 132 3.10 1.97 10.06
C MET A 132 3.95 0.99 10.86
N THR A 133 3.48 -0.24 11.03
CA THR A 133 4.26 -1.35 11.60
C THR A 133 5.13 -1.99 10.52
N MET A 134 6.04 -2.89 10.93
CA MET A 134 6.75 -3.80 10.00
C MET A 134 5.82 -4.90 9.48
N GLY A 135 4.70 -4.50 8.88
CA GLY A 135 3.79 -5.37 8.14
C GLY A 135 4.27 -5.62 6.72
N THR A 136 3.39 -6.17 5.89
CA THR A 136 3.73 -6.50 4.49
C THR A 136 4.08 -5.26 3.69
N ALA A 137 3.31 -4.18 3.78
CA ALA A 137 3.57 -2.94 3.04
C ALA A 137 5.00 -2.39 3.28
N SER A 138 5.39 -2.21 4.55
CA SER A 138 6.73 -1.72 4.92
C SER A 138 7.84 -2.70 4.54
N THR A 139 7.61 -4.01 4.74
CA THR A 139 8.54 -5.07 4.33
C THR A 139 8.77 -5.05 2.83
N MET A 140 7.70 -5.04 2.02
CA MET A 140 7.81 -5.01 0.56
C MET A 140 8.37 -3.68 0.04
N GLY A 141 8.11 -2.56 0.72
CA GLY A 141 8.76 -1.29 0.43
C GLY A 141 10.28 -1.39 0.62
N THR A 142 10.73 -2.01 1.72
CA THR A 142 12.15 -2.26 1.99
C THR A 142 12.77 -3.21 0.97
N MET A 143 12.05 -4.28 0.59
CA MET A 143 12.50 -5.22 -0.45
C MET A 143 12.58 -4.61 -1.84
N GLY A 144 11.82 -3.53 -2.11
CA GLY A 144 11.95 -2.78 -3.36
C GLY A 144 13.16 -1.86 -3.40
N GLU A 145 13.75 -1.52 -2.25
CA GLU A 145 14.96 -0.68 -2.14
C GLU A 145 16.24 -1.52 -2.04
N ALA A 146 16.19 -2.65 -1.33
CA ALA A 146 17.33 -3.52 -1.03
C ALA A 146 17.97 -4.16 -2.27
#